data_AF-A0A6G0UDY5-F1
#
_entry.id   AF-A0A6G0UDY5-F1
#
_cell.length_a   1.000
_cell.length_b   1.000
_cell.length_c   1.000
_cell.angle_alpha   90.00
_cell.angle_beta   90.00
_cell.angle_gamma   90.00
#
_symmetry.space_group_name_H-M   'P 1'
#
loop_
_entity.id
_entity.type
_entity.pdbx_description
1 polymer ?
#
loop_
_entity_poly.entity_id
_entity_poly.type
_entity_poly.pdbx_seq_one_letter_code
_entity_poly.pdbx_strand_id
1 'polypeptide(L)' 'MSSGKIHVLRPHVMNYAWGRPGNISTVAKLSGEEVDANKTYAE' A
#
# COMPACT_ATOMS: atom_id res chain seq x y z
N MET A 1 -18.84 22.36 15.25
CA MET A 1 -19.10 22.22 13.81
C MET A 1 -17.82 21.72 13.16
N SER A 2 -17.79 20.48 12.66
CA SER A 2 -16.65 19.97 11.89
C SER A 2 -16.62 20.69 10.55
N SER A 3 -15.53 21.41 10.25
CA SER A 3 -15.25 21.91 8.91
C SER A 3 -15.02 20.70 8.01
N GLY A 4 -15.97 20.38 7.13
CA GLY A 4 -15.93 19.20 6.26
C GLY A 4 -14.82 19.31 5.20
N LYS A 5 -13.56 19.13 5.62
CA LYS A 5 -12.41 19.04 4.73
C LYS A 5 -12.19 17.56 4.38
N ILE A 6 -12.05 17.27 3.10
CA ILE A 6 -11.70 15.93 2.62
C ILE A 6 -10.19 15.76 2.77
N HIS A 7 -9.77 14.68 3.43
CA HIS A 7 -8.37 14.32 3.61
C HIS A 7 -8.07 13.02 2.88
N VAL A 8 -6.97 12.97 2.14
CA VAL A 8 -6.47 11.73 1.54
C VAL A 8 -5.63 11.03 2.59
N LEU A 9 -6.01 9.81 2.93
CA LEU A 9 -5.23 8.94 3.83
C LEU A 9 -4.27 8.10 2.99
N ARG A 10 -3.04 7.94 3.47
CA ARG A 10 -2.06 7.00 2.92
C ARG A 10 -1.96 5.81 3.89
N PRO A 11 -2.54 4.65 3.54
CA PRO A 11 -2.50 3.49 4.42
C PRO A 11 -1.08 2.92 4.51
N HIS A 12 -0.77 2.28 5.64
CA HIS A 12 0.47 1.52 5.79
C HIS A 12 0.36 0.18 5.06
N VAL A 13 1.47 -0.24 4.47
CA VAL A 13 1.62 -1.55 3.83
C VAL A 13 2.27 -2.53 4.79
N MET A 14 1.75 -3.75 4.88
CA MET A 14 2.35 -4.86 5.60
C MET A 14 3.04 -5.83 4.63
N ASN A 15 4.30 -6.15 4.92
CA ASN A 15 5.15 -6.96 4.05
C ASN A 15 5.37 -8.37 4.60
N TYR A 16 4.29 -9.13 4.78
CA TYR A 16 4.39 -10.52 5.23
C TYR A 16 4.95 -11.45 4.16
N ALA A 17 5.55 -12.57 4.58
CA ALA A 17 6.14 -13.56 3.68
C ALA A 17 5.13 -14.21 2.72
N TRP A 18 3.84 -14.25 3.10
CA TRP A 18 2.77 -14.77 2.23
C TRP A 18 2.30 -13.78 1.16
N GLY A 19 2.72 -12.52 1.24
CA GLY A 19 2.35 -11.48 0.29
C GLY A 19 2.88 -11.72 -1.11
N ARG A 20 2.28 -11.05 -2.10
CA ARG A 20 2.74 -11.14 -3.49
C ARG A 20 3.97 -10.25 -3.69
N PRO A 21 4.94 -10.65 -4.54
CA PRO A 21 6.03 -9.78 -4.96
C PRO A 21 5.54 -8.46 -5.57
N GLY A 22 6.25 -7.36 -5.34
CA GLY A 22 5.80 -6.00 -5.66
C GLY A 22 5.34 -5.81 -7.11
N ASN A 23 6.05 -6.39 -8.08
CA ASN A 23 5.70 -6.28 -9.51
C ASN A 23 4.30 -6.86 -9.86
N ILE A 24 3.81 -7.82 -9.08
CA ILE A 24 2.51 -8.48 -9.28
C ILE A 24 1.53 -8.26 -8.13
N SER A 25 1.89 -7.49 -7.10
CA SER A 25 1.02 -7.22 -5.96
C SER A 25 0.09 -6.04 -6.22
N THR A 26 -1.21 -6.27 -6.06
CA THR A 26 -2.22 -5.21 -6.13
C THR A 26 -2.09 -4.24 -4.95
N VAL A 27 -1.71 -4.73 -3.77
CA VAL A 27 -1.44 -3.88 -2.58
C VAL A 27 -0.31 -2.90 -2.89
N ALA A 28 0.79 -3.38 -3.49
CA ALA A 28 1.89 -2.52 -3.90
C ALA A 28 1.44 -1.41 -4.86
N LYS A 29 0.62 -1.77 -5.87
CA LYS A 29 0.09 -0.82 -6.86
C LYS A 29 -0.84 0.23 -6.26
N LEU A 30 -1.56 -0.10 -5.19
CA LEU A 30 -2.52 0.80 -4.54
C LEU A 30 -1.91 1.61 -3.39
N SER A 31 -0.75 1.21 -2.87
CA SER A 31 -0.07 1.87 -1.75
C SER A 31 0.31 3.33 -2.04
N GLY A 32 0.56 3.66 -3.32
CA GLY A 32 1.10 4.96 -3.72
C GLY A 32 2.57 5.17 -3.33
N GLU A 33 3.25 4.12 -2.85
CA GLU A 33 4.69 4.11 -2.55
C GLU A 33 5.50 3.58 -3.74
N GLU A 34 6.82 3.78 -3.70
CA GLU A 34 7.72 3.16 -4.67
C GLU A 34 7.72 1.63 -4.47
N VAL A 35 7.50 0.89 -5.56
CA VAL A 35 7.34 -0.56 -5.52
C VAL A 35 8.69 -1.24 -5.75
N ASP A 36 9.17 -1.95 -4.73
CA ASP A 36 10.31 -2.87 -4.85
C ASP A 36 9.83 -4.23 -5.38
N ALA A 37 10.32 -4.63 -6.55
CA ALA A 37 9.93 -5.89 -7.19
C ALA A 37 10.30 -7.13 -6.36
N ASN A 38 11.32 -7.06 -5.50
CA ASN A 38 11.82 -8.19 -4.71
C ASN A 38 11.18 -8.28 -3.32
N LYS A 39 10.40 -7.27 -2.90
CA LYS A 39 9.71 -7.24 -1.62
C LYS A 39 8.30 -7.82 -1.74
N THR A 40 7.82 -8.50 -0.69
CA THR A 40 6.44 -9.01 -0.65
C THR A 40 5.49 -7.97 -0.06
N TYR A 41 4.30 -7.83 -0.64
CA TYR A 41 3.27 -6.86 -0.24
C TYR A 41 1.98 -7.64 0.01
N ALA A 42 1.50 -7.62 1.26
CA ALA A 42 0.50 -8.55 1.76
C ALA A 42 -0.82 -7.86 2.11
N GLU A 43 -0.76 -6.77 2.91
CA GLU A 43 -1.92 -5.98 3.35
C GLU A 43 -1.67 -4.48 3.13
#